data_AF-A0A086A290-F1
#
_entry.id   AF-A0A086A290-F1
#
_cell.length_a   1.000
_cell.length_b   1.000
_cell.length_c   1.000
_cell.angle_alpha   90.00
_cell.angle_beta   90.00
_cell.angle_gamma   90.00
#
_symmetry.space_group_name_H-M   'P 1'
#
loop_
_entity.id
_entity.type
_entity.pdbx_description
1 polymer ?
#
loop_
_entity_poly.entity_id
_entity_poly.type
_entity_poly.pdbx_seq_one_letter_code
_entity_poly.pdbx_strand_id
1 'polypeptide(L)'
;MKLFYKYFLLIFFLPLQFFSQEIDSSKIECKYLITFLIDTANINTQKKENASLLIGTHISLFKSDQKQIADSLTLISVEKSASNPVNGRIEINTSSVPTAKFKPEVLYSGGKVTIYDEISKEHYNFPAPDKIAWKIENDTKII
;
A
#
# COMPACT_ATOMS: atom_id res chain seq x y z
N MET A 1 0.31 55.46 -3.82
CA MET A 1 -0.39 54.30 -3.19
C MET A 1 -1.17 53.42 -4.16
N LYS A 2 -1.85 53.95 -5.20
CA LYS A 2 -2.66 53.15 -6.14
C LYS A 2 -1.86 52.27 -7.12
N LEU A 3 -0.60 52.60 -7.42
CA LEU A 3 0.25 51.78 -8.31
C LEU A 3 0.70 50.46 -7.65
N PHE A 4 0.96 50.47 -6.33
CA PHE A 4 1.45 49.29 -5.60
C PHE A 4 0.43 48.15 -5.57
N TYR A 5 -0.85 48.46 -5.45
CA TYR A 5 -1.94 47.48 -5.48
C TYR A 5 -2.04 46.75 -6.83
N LYS A 6 -1.73 47.43 -7.94
CA LYS A 6 -1.76 46.83 -9.28
C LYS A 6 -0.70 45.73 -9.47
N TYR A 7 0.48 45.91 -8.88
CA TYR A 7 1.54 44.90 -8.89
C TYR A 7 1.33 43.80 -7.85
N PHE A 8 0.71 44.14 -6.72
CA PHE A 8 0.35 43.16 -5.68
C PHE A 8 -0.62 42.09 -6.18
N LEU A 9 -1.59 42.49 -7.02
CA LEU A 9 -2.57 41.57 -7.61
C LEU A 9 -1.93 40.61 -8.64
N LEU A 10 -0.84 41.04 -9.29
CA LEU A 10 -0.12 40.23 -10.28
C LEU A 10 0.67 39.06 -9.63
N ILE A 11 1.08 39.22 -8.37
CA ILE A 11 1.79 38.18 -7.60
C ILE A 11 0.82 37.06 -7.17
N PHE A 12 -0.47 37.36 -6.98
CA PHE A 12 -1.48 36.38 -6.61
C PHE A 12 -1.88 35.44 -7.77
N PHE A 13 -1.53 35.82 -9.01
CA PHE A 13 -1.76 35.04 -10.23
C PHE A 13 -0.51 34.31 -10.72
N LEU A 14 0.62 34.37 -10.01
CA LEU A 14 1.70 33.41 -10.26
C LEU A 14 1.11 32.03 -9.96
N PRO A 15 0.90 31.17 -10.99
CA PRO A 15 0.38 29.85 -10.72
C PRO A 15 1.44 29.18 -9.86
N LEU A 16 1.07 28.84 -8.63
CA LEU A 16 1.70 27.75 -7.91
C LEU A 16 1.67 26.59 -8.89
N GLN A 17 2.80 26.36 -9.56
CA GLN A 17 2.92 25.21 -10.43
C GLN A 17 2.70 24.02 -9.53
N PHE A 18 1.50 23.44 -9.62
CA PHE A 18 1.18 22.19 -9.01
C PHE A 18 2.20 21.21 -9.58
N PHE A 19 3.22 20.88 -8.79
CA PHE A 19 4.08 19.75 -9.08
C PHE A 19 3.13 18.56 -9.18
N SER A 20 2.87 18.12 -10.41
CA SER A 20 2.30 16.81 -10.64
C SER A 20 3.29 15.84 -10.04
N GLN A 21 2.98 15.31 -8.86
CA GLN A 21 3.77 14.25 -8.27
C GLN A 21 3.65 13.09 -9.26
N GLU A 22 4.78 12.72 -9.85
CA GLU A 22 4.84 11.52 -10.68
C GLU A 22 4.37 10.37 -9.80
N ILE A 23 3.25 9.74 -10.18
CA ILE A 23 2.75 8.57 -9.46
C ILE A 23 3.85 7.54 -9.58
N ASP A 24 4.40 7.11 -8.44
CA ASP A 24 5.48 6.13 -8.42
C ASP A 24 4.91 4.75 -8.80
N SER A 25 4.77 4.53 -10.11
CA SER A 25 4.27 3.29 -10.67
C SER A 25 5.29 2.18 -10.46
N SER A 26 4.81 0.98 -10.13
CA SER A 26 5.64 -0.23 -10.08
C SER A 26 6.34 -0.44 -11.42
N LYS A 27 7.67 -0.29 -11.45
CA LYS A 27 8.51 -0.56 -12.62
C LYS A 27 8.88 -2.02 -12.73
N ILE A 28 9.04 -2.68 -11.57
CA ILE A 28 9.40 -4.09 -11.47
C ILE A 28 8.44 -4.73 -10.48
N GLU A 29 7.93 -5.91 -10.82
CA GLU A 29 7.12 -6.74 -9.93
C GLU A 29 7.85 -8.06 -9.69
N CYS A 30 8.13 -8.39 -8.43
CA CYS A 30 8.66 -9.69 -8.04
C CYS A 30 7.56 -10.49 -7.34
N LYS A 31 7.24 -11.66 -7.89
CA LYS A 31 6.22 -12.57 -7.35
C LYS A 31 6.84 -13.60 -6.42
N TYR A 32 6.21 -13.81 -5.27
CA TYR A 32 6.61 -14.77 -4.25
C TYR A 32 5.44 -15.67 -3.87
N LEU A 33 5.73 -16.94 -3.60
CA LEU A 33 4.78 -17.85 -2.95
C LEU A 33 5.09 -17.87 -1.45
N ILE A 34 4.27 -17.21 -0.65
CA ILE A 34 4.39 -17.23 0.81
C ILE A 34 3.73 -18.50 1.35
N THR A 35 4.39 -19.18 2.28
CA THR A 35 3.81 -20.29 3.05
C THR A 35 3.85 -19.94 4.53
N PHE A 36 2.71 -20.00 5.21
CA PHE A 36 2.57 -19.62 6.62
C PHE A 36 1.55 -20.49 7.36
N LEU A 37 1.61 -20.51 8.68
CA LEU A 37 0.60 -21.15 9.54
C LEU A 37 -0.39 -20.08 10.03
N ILE A 38 -1.69 -20.38 10.02
CA ILE A 38 -2.68 -19.50 10.65
C ILE A 38 -2.58 -19.62 12.18
N ASP A 39 -2.41 -20.84 12.66
CA ASP A 39 -2.24 -21.17 14.07
C ASP A 39 -0.88 -21.85 14.25
N THR A 40 0.02 -21.18 14.97
CA THR A 40 1.36 -21.69 15.23
C THR A 40 1.35 -22.97 16.07
N ALA A 41 0.28 -23.25 16.82
CA ALA A 41 0.13 -24.48 17.60
C ALA A 41 -0.35 -25.67 16.75
N ASN A 42 -0.81 -25.45 15.50
CA ASN A 42 -1.37 -26.48 14.66
C ASN A 42 -0.80 -26.43 13.23
N ILE A 43 0.10 -27.37 12.93
CA ILE A 43 0.78 -27.49 11.63
C ILE A 43 -0.18 -27.73 10.45
N ASN A 44 -1.39 -28.28 10.71
CA ASN A 44 -2.39 -28.51 9.68
C ASN A 44 -3.06 -27.22 9.19
N THR A 45 -2.77 -26.08 9.82
CA THR A 45 -3.29 -24.77 9.42
C THR A 45 -2.42 -24.06 8.38
N GLN A 46 -1.49 -24.77 7.75
CA GLN A 46 -0.65 -24.23 6.70
C GLN A 46 -1.48 -23.67 5.53
N LYS A 47 -1.12 -22.47 5.10
CA LYS A 47 -1.66 -21.79 3.93
C LYS A 47 -0.53 -21.33 3.03
N LYS A 48 -0.90 -21.17 1.77
CA LYS A 48 -0.03 -20.64 0.72
C LYS A 48 -0.77 -19.51 0.03
N GLU A 49 -0.07 -18.41 -0.23
CA GLU A 49 -0.63 -17.23 -0.87
C GLU A 49 0.45 -16.55 -1.71
N ASN A 50 0.06 -16.06 -2.88
CA ASN A 50 0.96 -15.26 -3.72
C ASN A 50 1.07 -13.84 -3.16
N ALA A 51 2.26 -13.29 -3.22
CA ALA A 51 2.52 -11.90 -2.88
C ALA A 51 3.44 -11.25 -3.92
N SER A 52 3.30 -9.94 -4.03
CA SER A 52 4.11 -9.11 -4.91
C SER A 52 4.95 -8.15 -4.10
N LEU A 53 6.22 -8.05 -4.46
CA LEU A 53 7.03 -6.87 -4.22
C LEU A 53 6.94 -5.98 -5.46
N LEU A 54 6.23 -4.86 -5.32
CA LEU A 54 6.10 -3.82 -6.32
C LEU A 54 7.22 -2.80 -6.09
N ILE A 55 8.13 -2.65 -7.05
CA ILE A 55 9.30 -1.79 -6.94
C ILE A 55 9.14 -0.62 -7.90
N GLY A 56 8.91 0.56 -7.33
CA GLY A 56 8.93 1.85 -8.01
C GLY A 56 10.32 2.47 -7.99
N THR A 57 10.36 3.78 -8.26
CA THR A 57 11.56 4.61 -8.30
C THR A 57 12.01 5.03 -6.90
N HIS A 58 11.05 5.36 -6.03
CA HIS A 58 11.26 5.90 -4.70
C HIS A 58 10.56 5.09 -3.60
N ILE A 59 9.55 4.31 -4.00
CA ILE A 59 8.69 3.53 -3.13
C ILE A 59 8.74 2.07 -3.58
N SER A 60 8.77 1.15 -2.62
CA SER A 60 8.41 -0.24 -2.88
C SER A 60 7.38 -0.74 -1.87
N LEU A 61 6.50 -1.61 -2.34
CA LEU A 61 5.39 -2.14 -1.56
C LEU A 61 5.38 -3.66 -1.70
N PHE A 62 5.50 -4.35 -0.58
CA PHE A 62 5.28 -5.77 -0.48
C PHE A 62 3.90 -6.05 0.11
N LYS A 63 3.06 -6.80 -0.61
CA LYS A 63 1.72 -7.18 -0.16
C LYS A 63 1.25 -8.46 -0.83
N SER A 64 0.27 -9.12 -0.20
CA SER A 64 -0.45 -10.23 -0.83
C SER A 64 -1.21 -9.77 -2.07
N ASP A 65 -1.21 -10.62 -3.11
CA ASP A 65 -2.02 -10.44 -4.32
C ASP A 65 -3.52 -10.43 -3.98
N GLN A 66 -3.93 -11.30 -3.06
CA GLN A 66 -5.32 -11.38 -2.63
C GLN A 66 -5.75 -10.11 -1.90
N LYS A 67 -4.84 -9.51 -1.12
CA LYS A 67 -5.08 -8.23 -0.43
C LYS A 67 -5.17 -7.10 -1.44
N GLN A 68 -4.29 -7.07 -2.43
CA GLN A 68 -4.36 -6.10 -3.53
C GLN A 68 -5.72 -6.13 -4.26
N ILE A 69 -6.21 -7.32 -4.56
CA ILE A 69 -7.52 -7.51 -5.18
C ILE A 69 -8.63 -7.05 -4.22
N ALA A 70 -8.56 -7.42 -2.94
CA ALA A 70 -9.54 -7.06 -1.94
C ALA A 70 -9.66 -5.53 -1.75
N ASP A 71 -8.53 -4.84 -1.65
CA ASP A 71 -8.47 -3.39 -1.49
C ASP A 71 -9.05 -2.69 -2.71
N SER A 72 -8.71 -3.18 -3.91
CA SER A 72 -9.23 -2.65 -5.18
C SER A 72 -10.75 -2.79 -5.28
N LEU A 73 -11.29 -3.96 -4.95
CA LEU A 73 -12.73 -4.22 -4.97
C LEU A 73 -13.47 -3.42 -3.89
N THR A 74 -12.85 -3.24 -2.73
CA THR A 74 -13.41 -2.42 -1.64
C THR A 74 -13.52 -0.97 -2.09
N LEU A 75 -12.47 -0.42 -2.70
CA LEU A 75 -12.48 0.95 -3.22
C LEU A 75 -13.59 1.15 -4.25
N ILE A 76 -13.70 0.24 -5.23
CA ILE A 76 -14.77 0.28 -6.24
C ILE A 76 -16.16 0.20 -5.61
N SER A 77 -16.35 -0.64 -4.59
CA SER A 77 -17.61 -0.75 -3.85
C SER A 77 -17.97 0.56 -3.17
N VAL A 78 -17.00 1.20 -2.51
CA VAL A 78 -17.17 2.51 -1.85
C VAL A 78 -17.52 3.58 -2.88
N GLU A 79 -16.79 3.67 -3.99
CA GLU A 79 -17.04 4.66 -5.06
C GLU A 79 -18.44 4.50 -5.66
N LYS A 80 -18.84 3.26 -5.93
CA LYS A 80 -20.17 2.95 -6.48
C LYS A 80 -21.29 3.37 -5.52
N SER A 81 -21.13 3.08 -4.23
CA SER A 81 -22.11 3.43 -3.20
C SER A 81 -22.15 4.93 -2.92
N ALA A 82 -21.01 5.61 -2.99
CA ALA A 82 -20.96 7.07 -2.87
C ALA A 82 -21.65 7.77 -4.05
N SER A 83 -21.52 7.20 -5.25
CA SER A 83 -22.13 7.74 -6.48
C SER A 83 -23.64 7.48 -6.57
N ASN A 84 -24.14 6.43 -5.92
CA ASN A 84 -25.56 6.03 -5.95
C ASN A 84 -26.10 5.75 -4.54
N PRO A 85 -26.28 6.79 -3.70
CA PRO A 85 -26.77 6.61 -2.34
C PRO A 85 -28.23 6.13 -2.35
N VAL A 86 -28.51 5.07 -1.59
CA VAL A 86 -29.87 4.54 -1.41
C VAL A 86 -30.49 5.28 -0.23
N ASN A 87 -31.60 6.00 -0.45
CA ASN A 87 -32.28 6.80 0.58
C ASN A 87 -31.35 7.81 1.29
N GLY A 88 -30.39 8.39 0.56
CA GLY A 88 -29.41 9.33 1.12
C GLY A 88 -28.34 8.68 2.00
N ARG A 89 -28.25 7.34 1.99
CA ARG A 89 -27.23 6.57 2.74
C ARG A 89 -26.27 5.88 1.79
N ILE A 90 -25.00 5.87 2.17
CA ILE A 90 -23.96 5.10 1.49
C ILE A 90 -23.96 3.70 2.11
N GLU A 91 -24.38 2.70 1.34
CA GLU A 91 -24.37 1.30 1.78
C GLU A 91 -23.19 0.58 1.12
N ILE A 92 -22.15 0.26 1.89
CA ILE A 92 -20.97 -0.45 1.40
C ILE A 92 -21.21 -1.94 1.55
N ASN A 93 -21.33 -2.66 0.44
CA ASN A 93 -21.42 -4.11 0.45
C ASN A 93 -20.05 -4.72 0.15
N THR A 94 -19.42 -5.32 1.18
CA THR A 94 -18.15 -6.04 1.07
C THR A 94 -18.31 -7.55 1.07
N SER A 95 -19.54 -8.09 1.04
CA SER A 95 -19.78 -9.55 1.13
C SER A 95 -19.12 -10.36 0.01
N SER A 96 -18.94 -9.74 -1.16
CA SER A 96 -18.26 -10.35 -2.32
C SER A 96 -16.76 -10.09 -2.36
N VAL A 97 -16.20 -9.33 -1.42
CA VAL A 97 -14.77 -9.00 -1.40
C VAL A 97 -14.01 -10.18 -0.82
N PRO A 98 -13.06 -10.77 -1.57
CA PRO A 98 -12.29 -11.90 -1.08
C PRO A 98 -11.38 -11.48 0.07
N THR A 99 -11.21 -12.34 1.06
CA THR A 99 -10.38 -12.03 2.23
C THR A 99 -8.97 -12.61 2.06
N ALA A 100 -7.96 -11.75 2.03
CA ALA A 100 -6.55 -12.16 2.13
C ALA A 100 -6.26 -12.81 3.49
N LYS A 101 -5.52 -13.92 3.48
CA LYS A 101 -5.10 -14.61 4.71
C LYS A 101 -3.75 -14.07 5.19
N PHE A 102 -2.88 -13.70 4.26
CA PHE A 102 -1.68 -12.92 4.54
C PHE A 102 -2.03 -11.43 4.61
N LYS A 103 -2.05 -10.89 5.83
CA LYS A 103 -2.41 -9.49 6.13
C LYS A 103 -1.26 -8.48 6.11
N PRO A 104 -0.03 -8.82 6.52
CA PRO A 104 1.04 -7.85 6.62
C PRO A 104 1.38 -7.19 5.27
N GLU A 105 1.73 -5.91 5.33
CA GLU A 105 2.28 -5.15 4.21
C GLU A 105 3.56 -4.44 4.63
N VAL A 106 4.52 -4.34 3.72
CA VAL A 106 5.79 -3.65 3.98
C VAL A 106 5.98 -2.56 2.95
N LEU A 107 6.07 -1.32 3.42
CA LEU A 107 6.30 -0.14 2.60
C LEU A 107 7.72 0.36 2.84
N TYR A 108 8.51 0.48 1.77
CA TYR A 108 9.75 1.23 1.78
C TYR A 108 9.51 2.57 1.07
N SER A 109 9.83 3.67 1.74
CA SER A 109 9.75 5.01 1.16
C SER A 109 10.76 5.93 1.82
N GLY A 110 11.55 6.66 1.01
CA GLY A 110 12.48 7.67 1.53
C GLY A 110 13.52 7.12 2.51
N GLY A 111 14.01 5.89 2.30
CA GLY A 111 14.99 5.24 3.18
C GLY A 111 14.42 4.63 4.46
N LYS A 112 13.09 4.66 4.64
CA LYS A 112 12.40 4.10 5.82
C LYS A 112 11.56 2.90 5.41
N VAL A 113 11.62 1.85 6.21
CA VAL A 113 10.73 0.68 6.08
C VAL A 113 9.66 0.77 7.16
N THR A 114 8.40 0.76 6.74
CA THR A 114 7.23 0.74 7.62
C THR A 114 6.47 -0.56 7.39
N ILE A 115 6.18 -1.28 8.46
CA ILE A 115 5.40 -2.51 8.43
C ILE A 115 3.99 -2.15 8.87
N TYR A 116 3.01 -2.53 8.07
CA TYR A 116 1.59 -2.41 8.36
C TYR A 116 1.01 -3.78 8.61
N ASP A 117 0.15 -3.89 9.61
CA ASP A 117 -0.49 -5.14 9.96
C ASP A 117 -1.84 -4.88 10.63
N GLU A 118 -2.64 -5.94 10.79
CA GLU A 118 -4.01 -5.86 11.28
C GLU A 118 -4.27 -6.96 12.31
N ILE A 119 -4.79 -6.57 13.47
CA ILE A 119 -5.35 -7.50 14.45
C ILE A 119 -6.85 -7.23 14.53
N SER A 120 -7.65 -8.22 14.11
CA SER A 120 -9.11 -8.12 14.02
C SER A 120 -9.59 -7.01 13.07
N LYS A 121 -9.86 -5.81 13.58
CA LYS A 121 -10.24 -4.62 12.79
C LYS A 121 -9.27 -3.46 13.02
N GLU A 122 -8.36 -3.61 13.96
CA GLU A 122 -7.41 -2.57 14.34
C GLU A 122 -6.18 -2.67 13.45
N HIS A 123 -5.89 -1.58 12.76
CA HIS A 123 -4.73 -1.44 11.90
C HIS A 123 -3.61 -0.76 12.69
N TYR A 124 -2.42 -1.32 12.64
CA TYR A 124 -1.25 -0.71 13.27
C TYR A 124 -0.08 -0.70 12.29
N ASN A 125 0.87 0.18 12.59
CA ASN A 125 2.12 0.23 11.85
C ASN A 125 3.28 0.50 12.81
N PHE A 126 4.46 0.03 12.42
CA PHE A 126 5.69 0.23 13.16
C PHE A 126 6.88 0.29 12.20
N PRO A 127 7.94 1.05 12.53
CA PRO A 127 9.16 1.01 11.75
C PRO A 127 9.78 -0.38 11.82
N ALA A 128 10.38 -0.85 10.73
CA ALA A 128 11.11 -2.12 10.78
C ALA A 128 12.22 -2.06 11.84
N PRO A 129 12.46 -3.17 12.57
CA PRO A 129 13.56 -3.26 13.52
C PRO A 129 14.92 -3.06 12.81
N ASP A 130 15.95 -2.76 13.60
CA ASP A 130 17.28 -2.27 13.19
C ASP A 130 17.88 -2.85 11.90
N LYS A 131 18.79 -2.10 11.28
CA LYS A 131 19.51 -2.45 10.05
C LYS A 131 19.95 -3.92 10.07
N ILE A 132 19.45 -4.69 9.10
CA ILE A 132 19.87 -6.08 8.90
C ILE A 132 21.39 -6.10 8.66
N ALA A 133 22.13 -6.69 9.60
CA ALA A 133 23.56 -6.91 9.48
C ALA A 133 23.81 -8.13 8.60
N TRP A 134 23.85 -7.91 7.28
CA TRP A 134 24.15 -8.97 6.32
C TRP A 134 25.60 -9.45 6.50
N LYS A 135 25.76 -10.76 6.72
CA LYS A 135 27.05 -11.44 6.56
C LYS A 135 27.01 -12.17 5.22
N ILE A 136 27.76 -11.66 4.25
CA ILE A 136 27.88 -12.30 2.94
C ILE A 136 28.83 -13.47 3.10
N GLU A 137 28.34 -14.68 2.86
CA GLU A 137 29.14 -15.89 2.81
C GLU A 137 29.64 -16.11 1.37
N ASN A 138 30.75 -16.83 1.19
CA ASN A 138 31.33 -17.07 -0.13
C ASN A 138 30.57 -18.15 -0.94
N ASP A 139 29.41 -18.57 -0.45
CA ASP A 139 28.60 -19.59 -1.08
C ASP A 139 27.83 -19.01 -2.26
N THR A 140 28.01 -19.62 -3.44
CA THR A 140 27.29 -19.22 -4.65
C THR A 140 26.22 -20.25 -4.99
N LYS A 141 24.98 -19.79 -5.15
CA LYS A 141 23.86 -20.62 -5.61
C LYS A 141 23.15 -19.92 -6.75
N ILE A 142 22.88 -20.65 -7.83
CA ILE A 142 22.02 -20.18 -8.93
C ILE A 142 20.57 -20.30 -8.44
N ILE A 143 19.85 -19.18 -8.41
CA ILE A 143 18.45 -19.05 -7.94
C ILE A 143 17.52 -18.99 -9.15
#